data_AF-A0A199P985-F1
#
_entry.id   AF-A0A199P985-F1
#
_cell.length_a   1.000
_cell.length_b   1.000
_cell.length_c   1.000
_cell.angle_alpha   90.00
_cell.angle_beta   90.00
_cell.angle_gamma   90.00
#
_symmetry.space_group_name_H-M   'P 1'
#
loop_
_entity.id
_entity.type
_entity.pdbx_description
1 polymer ?
#
loop_
_entity_poly.entity_id
_entity_poly.type
_entity_poly.pdbx_seq_one_letter_code
_entity_poly.pdbx_strand_id
1 'polypeptide(L)'
;MKSNTTTILVAAGALLVGGVATAAFMNNRDKQEFVGNGDVRPALDNSPSGDAIASNGVGGKLEYADVVRVDPITQKEQRYAEVIGTEPLRETSSTTTPRQVCNDVVVQERLPERDGNVGGTVVGALVGGLLGNQVGHGNGRKAATAAGAVAGGFIGNEVDRNHVGGRVVDRTERRCHTENSTAESSRITGYTVTYRNDDGSTGTMRTDSKPGSRIALGRDDVVKGYEVTYRYDGQEKTVRMDDRPNSDRLPVLDGRLVTQTASASDVVSQR
;
A
#
# COMPACT_ATOMS: atom_id res chain seq x y z
N MET A 1 -33.26 17.36 -4.65
CA MET A 1 -31.89 17.92 -4.81
C MET A 1 -31.12 16.96 -5.70
N LYS A 2 -30.45 17.52 -6.72
CA LYS A 2 -29.91 16.83 -7.90
C LYS A 2 -28.61 16.08 -7.53
N SER A 3 -28.53 14.78 -7.80
CA SER A 3 -27.31 13.99 -7.61
C SER A 3 -26.34 14.31 -8.76
N ASN A 4 -25.27 15.04 -8.47
CA ASN A 4 -24.19 15.26 -9.42
C ASN A 4 -23.11 14.20 -9.17
N THR A 5 -23.11 13.18 -10.02
CA THR A 5 -22.04 12.19 -10.14
C THR A 5 -20.85 12.84 -10.82
N THR A 6 -19.79 13.13 -10.07
CA THR A 6 -18.52 13.63 -10.63
C THR A 6 -17.56 12.47 -10.81
N THR A 7 -17.38 12.07 -12.08
CA THR A 7 -16.36 11.14 -12.57
C THR A 7 -14.99 11.81 -12.51
N ILE A 8 -14.07 11.23 -11.73
CA ILE A 8 -12.64 11.60 -11.73
C ILE A 8 -11.92 10.70 -12.71
N LEU A 9 -11.48 11.27 -13.83
CA LEU A 9 -10.61 10.64 -14.83
C LEU A 9 -9.16 10.73 -14.33
N VAL A 10 -8.58 9.59 -13.98
CA VAL A 10 -7.16 9.46 -13.63
C VAL A 10 -6.36 9.30 -14.92
N ALA A 11 -5.49 10.27 -15.19
CA ALA A 11 -4.51 10.24 -16.26
C ALA A 11 -3.45 9.17 -15.97
N ALA A 12 -3.41 8.10 -16.77
CA ALA A 12 -2.30 7.17 -16.79
C ALA A 12 -1.24 7.65 -17.79
N GLY A 13 -0.20 8.29 -17.25
CA GLY A 13 0.99 8.69 -17.99
C GLY A 13 1.81 7.47 -18.42
N ALA A 14 2.23 7.49 -19.67
CA ALA A 14 3.18 6.56 -20.27
C ALA A 14 4.56 6.64 -19.61
N LEU A 15 5.18 5.50 -19.29
CA LEU A 15 6.62 5.41 -19.09
C LEU A 15 7.16 4.03 -19.48
N LEU A 16 8.12 4.09 -20.41
CA LEU A 16 9.32 3.26 -20.54
C LEU A 16 9.20 1.85 -21.14
N VAL A 17 9.36 1.86 -22.47
CA VAL A 17 10.06 0.85 -23.27
C VAL A 17 11.38 0.48 -22.60
N GLY A 18 11.50 -0.75 -22.11
CA GLY A 18 12.74 -1.39 -21.69
C GLY A 18 12.96 -2.66 -22.52
N GLY A 19 13.50 -2.51 -23.72
CA GLY A 19 13.90 -3.63 -24.57
C GLY A 19 15.16 -4.29 -23.99
N VAL A 20 15.07 -5.58 -23.66
CA VAL A 20 16.22 -6.38 -23.25
C VAL A 20 16.91 -6.88 -24.53
N ALA A 21 18.06 -6.31 -24.86
CA ALA A 21 18.93 -6.82 -25.90
C ALA A 21 19.78 -7.97 -25.34
N THR A 22 19.50 -9.21 -25.74
CA THR A 22 20.40 -10.34 -25.50
C THR A 22 21.49 -10.32 -26.55
N ALA A 23 22.70 -9.89 -26.18
CA ALA A 23 23.88 -10.01 -27.05
C ALA A 23 24.39 -11.46 -27.03
N ALA A 24 24.36 -12.11 -28.19
CA ALA A 24 25.01 -13.37 -28.43
C ALA A 24 26.53 -13.14 -28.54
N PHE A 25 27.31 -13.76 -27.64
CA PHE A 25 28.76 -13.81 -27.76
C PHE A 25 29.13 -14.84 -28.84
N MET A 26 29.44 -14.38 -30.05
CA MET A 26 30.06 -15.18 -31.10
C MET A 26 31.58 -15.07 -30.97
N ASN A 27 32.24 -16.14 -30.50
CA ASN A 27 33.70 -16.23 -30.45
C ASN A 27 34.21 -16.83 -31.77
N ASN A 28 34.57 -15.98 -32.72
CA ASN A 28 35.34 -16.35 -33.90
C ASN A 28 36.81 -16.42 -33.51
N ARG A 29 37.38 -17.63 -33.46
CA ARG A 29 38.83 -17.80 -33.47
C ARG A 29 39.27 -18.10 -34.90
N ASP A 30 39.94 -17.12 -35.47
CA ASP A 30 40.70 -17.21 -36.71
C ASP A 30 41.71 -18.36 -36.62
N LYS A 31 41.65 -19.28 -37.58
CA LYS A 31 42.77 -20.18 -37.89
C LYS A 31 43.65 -19.46 -38.90
N GLN A 32 44.79 -18.96 -38.44
CA GLN A 32 45.89 -18.57 -39.31
C GLN A 32 46.48 -19.81 -39.97
N GLU A 33 46.56 -19.75 -41.31
CA GLU A 33 47.44 -20.57 -42.13
C GLU A 33 48.90 -20.35 -41.72
N PHE A 34 49.63 -21.44 -41.49
CA PHE A 34 51.09 -21.43 -41.54
C PHE A 34 51.54 -22.51 -42.52
N VAL A 35 52.16 -22.04 -43.61
CA VAL A 35 52.87 -22.83 -44.60
C VAL A 35 54.29 -23.06 -44.11
N GLY A 36 54.76 -24.30 -44.13
CA GLY A 36 56.17 -24.63 -43.86
C GLY A 36 56.48 -26.09 -44.19
N ASN A 37 56.96 -26.31 -45.42
CA ASN A 37 57.54 -27.58 -45.87
C ASN A 37 58.81 -27.93 -45.10
N GLY A 38 59.05 -29.23 -44.90
CA GLY A 38 60.33 -29.77 -44.44
C GLY A 38 60.29 -31.27 -44.21
N ASP A 39 60.65 -32.04 -45.23
CA ASP A 39 60.93 -33.48 -45.20
C ASP A 39 61.88 -33.88 -44.07
N VAL A 40 61.52 -34.90 -43.27
CA VAL A 40 62.44 -35.97 -42.82
C VAL A 40 61.62 -37.23 -42.49
N ARG A 41 61.86 -38.33 -43.22
CA ARG A 41 61.46 -39.70 -42.85
C ARG A 41 62.43 -40.23 -41.78
N PRO A 42 61.95 -41.04 -40.84
CA PRO A 42 62.47 -42.41 -40.82
C PRO A 42 61.34 -43.44 -40.77
N ALA A 43 61.54 -44.51 -41.54
CA ALA A 43 60.78 -45.73 -41.47
C ALA A 43 61.03 -46.40 -40.11
N LEU A 44 59.95 -46.78 -39.42
CA LEU A 44 59.96 -47.83 -38.40
C LEU A 44 58.75 -48.73 -38.62
N ASP A 45 59.06 -50.01 -38.70
CA ASP A 45 58.17 -51.14 -38.91
C ASP A 45 56.91 -51.11 -38.04
N ASN A 46 55.74 -51.29 -38.65
CA ASN A 46 54.56 -51.78 -37.97
C ASN A 46 54.33 -53.23 -38.40
N SER A 47 54.98 -54.16 -37.70
CA SER A 47 54.47 -55.51 -37.57
C SER A 47 53.36 -55.51 -36.52
N PRO A 48 52.20 -56.16 -36.74
CA PRO A 48 51.17 -56.29 -35.73
C PRO A 48 51.59 -57.39 -34.74
N SER A 49 52.34 -57.01 -33.71
CA SER A 49 52.54 -57.87 -32.55
C SER A 49 51.31 -57.76 -31.67
N GLY A 50 50.38 -58.69 -31.86
CA GLY A 50 49.31 -58.96 -30.91
C GLY A 50 49.91 -59.47 -29.61
N ASP A 51 50.20 -58.55 -28.69
CA ASP A 51 50.52 -58.90 -27.32
C ASP A 51 49.22 -59.13 -26.55
N ALA A 52 48.73 -60.37 -26.67
CA ALA A 52 47.77 -60.93 -25.74
C ALA A 52 48.46 -61.10 -24.38
N ILE A 53 48.38 -60.07 -23.54
CA ILE A 53 48.64 -60.22 -22.11
C ILE A 53 47.46 -61.02 -21.52
N ALA A 54 47.64 -62.33 -21.46
CA ALA A 54 46.80 -63.23 -20.69
C ALA A 54 47.06 -63.00 -19.18
N SER A 55 46.33 -62.05 -18.59
CA SER A 55 46.21 -61.96 -17.13
C SER A 55 45.07 -62.88 -16.68
N ASN A 56 45.41 -64.04 -16.15
CA ASN A 56 44.45 -64.88 -15.45
C ASN A 56 44.17 -64.31 -14.05
N GLY A 57 43.00 -63.68 -13.90
CA GLY A 57 42.14 -63.77 -12.73
C GLY A 57 42.53 -62.95 -11.49
N VAL A 58 42.08 -61.70 -11.39
CA VAL A 58 40.77 -61.29 -10.82
C VAL A 58 40.58 -59.84 -11.24
N GLY A 59 40.02 -59.60 -12.42
CA GLY A 59 39.82 -58.25 -12.92
C GLY A 59 38.69 -58.27 -13.94
N GLY A 60 37.50 -57.81 -13.52
CA GLY A 60 36.40 -57.61 -14.47
C GLY A 60 36.86 -56.73 -15.61
N LYS A 61 36.39 -57.02 -16.83
CA LYS A 61 36.68 -56.21 -18.01
C LYS A 61 36.10 -54.82 -17.77
N LEU A 62 36.97 -53.82 -17.57
CA LEU A 62 36.54 -52.44 -17.39
C LEU A 62 36.10 -51.90 -18.74
N GLU A 63 34.80 -51.68 -18.88
CA GLU A 63 34.19 -51.09 -20.07
C GLU A 63 33.64 -49.71 -19.74
N TYR A 64 33.19 -48.98 -20.76
CA TYR A 64 32.65 -47.64 -20.60
C TYR A 64 31.34 -47.50 -21.37
N ALA A 65 30.40 -46.80 -20.75
CA ALA A 65 29.17 -46.34 -21.38
C ALA A 65 29.30 -44.86 -21.74
N ASP A 66 28.83 -44.46 -22.91
CA ASP A 66 28.79 -43.05 -23.32
C ASP A 66 27.61 -42.34 -22.63
N VAL A 67 27.83 -41.20 -22.01
CA VAL A 67 26.74 -40.37 -21.45
C VAL A 67 26.08 -39.60 -22.60
N VAL A 68 24.77 -39.80 -22.76
CA VAL A 68 23.96 -39.15 -23.80
C VAL A 68 23.27 -37.89 -23.27
N ARG A 69 22.74 -37.95 -22.04
CA ARG A 69 21.98 -36.84 -21.43
C ARG A 69 22.12 -36.85 -19.91
N VAL A 70 22.10 -35.66 -19.32
CA VAL A 70 22.16 -35.47 -17.86
C VAL A 70 21.09 -34.45 -17.48
N ASP A 71 20.00 -34.92 -16.88
CA ASP A 71 18.88 -34.10 -16.45
C ASP A 71 18.88 -33.97 -14.90
N PRO A 72 18.93 -32.75 -14.33
CA PRO A 72 18.91 -32.58 -12.88
C PRO A 72 17.53 -32.92 -12.30
N ILE A 73 17.52 -33.69 -11.22
CA ILE A 73 16.34 -33.96 -10.41
C ILE A 73 16.28 -32.90 -9.32
N THR A 74 15.29 -32.01 -9.40
CA THR A 74 15.14 -30.89 -8.47
C THR A 74 13.98 -31.11 -7.50
N GLN A 75 14.12 -30.57 -6.30
CA GLN A 75 13.06 -30.53 -5.28
C GLN A 75 12.92 -29.12 -4.73
N LYS A 76 11.67 -28.67 -4.57
CA LYS A 76 11.35 -27.39 -3.93
C LYS A 76 11.64 -27.45 -2.43
N GLU A 77 12.60 -26.66 -1.96
CA GLU A 77 12.91 -26.50 -0.54
C GLU A 77 12.79 -25.05 -0.09
N GLN A 78 12.48 -24.85 1.19
CA GLN A 78 12.37 -23.50 1.75
C GLN A 78 13.76 -22.89 1.94
N ARG A 79 13.97 -21.71 1.36
CA ARG A 79 15.17 -20.92 1.57
C ARG A 79 14.96 -19.94 2.73
N TYR A 80 15.94 -19.90 3.63
CA TYR A 80 15.93 -18.99 4.78
C TYR A 80 17.07 -17.98 4.69
N ALA A 81 16.87 -16.83 5.33
CA ALA A 81 17.90 -15.82 5.57
C ALA A 81 17.87 -15.35 7.03
N GLU A 82 18.97 -14.80 7.51
CA GLU A 82 19.09 -14.20 8.83
C GLU A 82 18.49 -12.80 8.82
N VAL A 83 17.70 -12.46 9.84
CA VAL A 83 17.13 -11.13 10.00
C VAL A 83 18.11 -10.24 10.75
N ILE A 84 18.53 -9.14 10.10
CA ILE A 84 19.47 -8.17 10.67
C ILE A 84 18.82 -6.81 11.00
N GLY A 85 17.60 -6.55 10.52
CA GLY A 85 16.86 -5.32 10.80
C GLY A 85 15.34 -5.49 10.63
N THR A 86 14.56 -4.74 11.40
CA THR A 86 13.10 -4.79 11.34
C THR A 86 12.50 -3.42 11.66
N GLU A 87 11.86 -2.81 10.66
CA GLU A 87 11.24 -1.49 10.75
C GLU A 87 9.72 -1.60 10.60
N PRO A 88 8.91 -1.07 11.52
CA PRO A 88 7.46 -1.13 11.41
C PRO A 88 6.92 -0.17 10.34
N LEU A 89 5.99 -0.66 9.53
CA LEU A 89 5.23 0.13 8.58
C LEU A 89 3.97 0.63 9.26
N ARG A 90 3.84 1.95 9.37
CA ARG A 90 2.68 2.59 9.99
C ARG A 90 1.79 3.23 8.94
N GLU A 91 0.50 2.99 9.05
CA GLU A 91 -0.53 3.67 8.27
C GLU A 91 -1.32 4.58 9.21
N THR A 92 -1.47 5.85 8.80
CA THR A 92 -2.26 6.85 9.52
C THR A 92 -3.59 7.01 8.80
N SER A 93 -4.70 6.88 9.53
CA SER A 93 -6.04 7.16 9.04
C SER A 93 -6.61 8.35 9.80
N SER A 94 -7.09 9.35 9.07
CA SER A 94 -7.78 10.51 9.61
C SER A 94 -9.29 10.35 9.40
N THR A 95 -10.07 10.45 10.47
CA THR A 95 -11.54 10.49 10.39
C THR A 95 -12.01 11.87 10.82
N THR A 96 -12.75 12.54 9.94
CA THR A 96 -13.36 13.85 10.23
C THR A 96 -14.80 13.64 10.66
N THR A 97 -15.13 14.04 11.89
CA THR A 97 -16.49 13.98 12.42
C THR A 97 -17.04 15.40 12.62
N PRO A 98 -18.21 15.74 12.03
CA PRO A 98 -18.86 17.01 12.30
C PRO A 98 -19.38 17.01 13.75
N ARG A 99 -19.00 18.02 14.51
CA ARG A 99 -19.54 18.30 15.85
C ARG A 99 -20.32 19.60 15.80
N GLN A 100 -21.52 19.59 16.36
CA GLN A 100 -22.33 20.80 16.46
C GLN A 100 -21.90 21.56 17.72
N VAL A 101 -21.40 22.78 17.53
CA VAL A 101 -21.03 23.68 18.61
C VAL A 101 -22.11 24.74 18.71
N CYS A 102 -22.79 24.81 19.86
CA CYS A 102 -23.84 25.78 20.11
C CYS A 102 -23.33 26.81 21.12
N ASN A 103 -23.45 28.10 20.77
CA ASN A 103 -23.11 29.20 21.64
C ASN A 103 -24.33 30.11 21.82
N ASP A 104 -24.50 30.62 23.03
CA ASP A 104 -25.54 31.58 23.35
C ASP A 104 -25.01 32.98 23.01
N VAL A 105 -25.57 33.60 21.97
CA VAL A 105 -25.20 34.94 21.51
C VAL A 105 -26.30 35.92 21.89
N VAL A 106 -25.92 37.11 22.35
CA VAL A 106 -26.88 38.19 22.59
C VAL A 106 -27.12 38.89 21.26
N VAL A 107 -28.36 38.81 20.77
CA VAL A 107 -28.79 39.51 19.56
C VAL A 107 -29.70 40.67 19.94
N GLN A 108 -29.50 41.80 19.28
CA GLN A 108 -30.31 42.99 19.47
C GLN A 108 -31.49 42.94 18.52
N GLU A 109 -32.67 42.60 19.03
CA GLU A 109 -33.90 42.57 18.26
C GLU A 109 -34.69 43.86 18.55
N ARG A 110 -35.08 44.57 17.48
CA ARG A 110 -36.01 45.71 17.58
C ARG A 110 -37.43 45.15 17.49
N LEU A 111 -38.15 45.19 18.60
CA LEU A 111 -39.55 44.74 18.66
C LEU A 111 -40.40 45.58 17.68
N PRO A 112 -41.39 44.96 16.98
CA PRO A 112 -42.29 45.70 16.13
C PRO A 112 -43.12 46.69 16.95
N GLU A 113 -43.18 47.94 16.49
CA GLU A 113 -44.04 49.00 17.01
C GLU A 113 -45.47 48.45 17.18
N ARG A 114 -45.93 48.34 18.43
CA ARG A 114 -47.36 48.15 18.70
C ARG A 114 -47.98 49.53 18.57
N ASP A 115 -48.54 49.82 17.40
CA ASP A 115 -49.35 51.01 17.19
C ASP A 115 -50.34 51.14 18.35
N GLY A 116 -50.11 52.19 19.15
CA GLY A 116 -50.88 52.54 20.32
C GLY A 116 -52.32 52.78 19.92
N ASN A 117 -53.13 51.75 20.14
CA ASN A 117 -54.56 51.76 20.36
C ASN A 117 -55.14 53.18 20.54
N VAL A 118 -55.85 53.67 19.52
CA VAL A 118 -56.65 54.91 19.47
C VAL A 118 -57.74 54.99 20.56
N GLY A 119 -57.84 53.98 21.45
CA GLY A 119 -58.81 53.91 22.54
C GLY A 119 -58.54 54.80 23.75
N GLY A 120 -57.34 55.36 23.92
CA GLY A 120 -57.01 56.20 25.08
C GLY A 120 -57.61 57.62 25.04
N THR A 121 -57.84 58.16 23.86
CA THR A 121 -58.21 59.58 23.68
C THR A 121 -59.72 59.83 23.77
N VAL A 122 -60.53 58.78 23.57
CA VAL A 122 -62.00 58.92 23.57
C VAL A 122 -62.58 59.03 24.99
N VAL A 123 -61.92 58.45 26.00
CA VAL A 123 -62.43 58.44 27.39
C VAL A 123 -62.20 59.80 28.09
N GLY A 124 -61.10 60.49 27.80
CA GLY A 124 -60.80 61.80 28.41
C GLY A 124 -61.81 62.89 28.05
N ALA A 125 -62.35 62.86 26.83
CA ALA A 125 -63.35 63.83 26.37
C ALA A 125 -64.70 63.68 27.10
N LEU A 126 -65.07 62.46 27.48
CA LEU A 126 -66.34 62.20 28.16
C LEU A 126 -66.32 62.66 29.63
N VAL A 127 -65.19 62.46 30.32
CA VAL A 127 -65.04 62.91 31.72
C VAL A 127 -64.95 64.44 31.82
N GLY A 128 -64.27 65.11 30.87
CA GLY A 128 -64.20 66.58 30.83
C GLY A 128 -65.51 67.27 30.46
N GLY A 129 -66.32 66.65 29.58
CA GLY A 129 -67.60 67.23 29.14
C GLY A 129 -68.70 67.18 30.21
N LEU A 130 -68.69 66.17 31.08
CA LEU A 130 -69.72 65.99 32.11
C LEU A 130 -69.50 66.88 33.35
N LEU A 131 -68.24 67.11 33.74
CA LEU A 131 -67.90 67.96 34.90
C LEU A 131 -68.06 69.47 34.60
N GLY A 132 -67.88 69.91 33.35
CA GLY A 132 -68.05 71.31 32.95
C GLY A 132 -69.50 71.83 33.01
N ASN A 133 -70.50 70.94 33.04
CA ASN A 133 -71.91 71.32 33.02
C ASN A 133 -72.50 71.60 34.41
N GLN A 134 -71.75 71.58 35.51
CA GLN A 134 -72.32 71.85 36.85
C GLN A 134 -72.01 73.25 37.41
N VAL A 135 -71.07 73.99 36.81
CA VAL A 135 -70.64 75.31 37.31
C VAL A 135 -71.18 76.43 36.41
N GLY A 136 -72.41 76.88 36.67
CA GLY A 136 -72.95 78.12 36.07
C GLY A 136 -74.41 78.07 35.67
N HIS A 137 -75.12 79.19 35.86
CA HIS A 137 -76.52 79.40 35.45
C HIS A 137 -76.56 80.47 34.33
N GLY A 138 -77.30 80.20 33.25
CA GLY A 138 -77.50 81.12 32.11
C GLY A 138 -76.79 80.73 30.81
N ASN A 139 -76.95 81.55 29.75
CA ASN A 139 -76.44 81.31 28.39
C ASN A 139 -74.91 81.14 28.28
N GLY A 140 -74.15 81.44 29.34
CA GLY A 140 -72.70 81.21 29.44
C GLY A 140 -72.29 79.73 29.52
N ARG A 141 -73.22 78.82 29.87
CA ARG A 141 -72.94 77.39 30.03
C ARG A 141 -72.54 76.69 28.72
N LYS A 142 -73.16 77.10 27.60
CA LYS A 142 -72.88 76.53 26.27
C LYS A 142 -71.50 76.92 25.75
N ALA A 143 -71.06 78.14 26.06
CA ALA A 143 -69.74 78.63 25.68
C ALA A 143 -68.62 77.95 26.48
N ALA A 144 -68.83 77.72 27.79
CA ALA A 144 -67.85 77.07 28.66
C ALA A 144 -67.58 75.60 28.29
N THR A 145 -68.62 74.83 27.95
CA THR A 145 -68.46 73.43 27.51
C THR A 145 -67.73 73.32 26.17
N ALA A 146 -68.01 74.22 25.22
CA ALA A 146 -67.31 74.27 23.95
C ALA A 146 -65.84 74.68 24.13
N ALA A 147 -65.56 75.64 25.03
CA ALA A 147 -64.19 76.05 25.35
C ALA A 147 -63.39 74.94 26.07
N GLY A 148 -64.01 74.20 26.98
CA GLY A 148 -63.37 73.10 27.71
C GLY A 148 -62.99 71.90 26.84
N ALA A 149 -63.82 71.55 25.85
CA ALA A 149 -63.51 70.49 24.88
C ALA A 149 -62.34 70.85 23.96
N VAL A 150 -62.26 72.12 23.54
CA VAL A 150 -61.18 72.60 22.67
C VAL A 150 -59.88 72.72 23.47
N ALA A 151 -59.92 73.26 24.69
CA ALA A 151 -58.73 73.33 25.57
C ALA A 151 -58.22 71.94 26.00
N GLY A 152 -59.12 70.97 26.23
CA GLY A 152 -58.75 69.58 26.53
C GLY A 152 -58.15 68.82 25.34
N GLY A 153 -58.50 69.20 24.10
CA GLY A 153 -57.97 68.59 22.89
C GLY A 153 -56.54 69.01 22.54
N PHE A 154 -56.13 70.24 22.88
CA PHE A 154 -54.79 70.75 22.53
C PHE A 154 -53.66 70.23 23.43
N ILE A 155 -53.96 69.76 24.64
CA ILE A 155 -52.94 69.21 25.56
C ILE A 155 -52.62 67.73 25.24
N GLY A 156 -53.49 67.05 24.48
CA GLY A 156 -53.32 65.62 24.15
C GLY A 156 -52.28 65.31 23.08
N ASN A 157 -51.76 66.31 22.34
CA ASN A 157 -50.88 66.09 21.19
C ASN A 157 -49.37 66.17 21.52
N GLU A 158 -49.01 66.49 22.77
CA GLU A 158 -47.61 66.66 23.20
C GLU A 158 -47.14 65.55 24.17
N VAL A 159 -47.90 64.45 24.28
CA VAL A 159 -47.48 63.25 25.03
C VAL A 159 -47.03 62.13 24.10
N ASP A 160 -47.28 62.25 22.79
CA ASP A 160 -46.97 61.21 21.81
C ASP A 160 -45.72 61.52 20.95
N ARG A 161 -44.81 62.36 21.45
CA ARG A 161 -43.51 62.63 20.79
C ARG A 161 -42.34 61.82 21.37
N ASN A 162 -42.59 61.05 22.43
CA ASN A 162 -41.65 60.06 22.94
C ASN A 162 -42.10 58.64 22.59
N HIS A 163 -42.57 58.43 21.36
CA HIS A 163 -42.50 57.10 20.75
C HIS A 163 -41.02 56.72 20.70
N VAL A 164 -40.57 56.05 21.76
CA VAL A 164 -39.29 55.36 21.85
C VAL A 164 -39.29 54.28 20.78
N GLY A 165 -38.94 54.72 19.57
CA GLY A 165 -38.74 53.90 18.39
C GLY A 165 -37.97 52.65 18.74
N GLY A 166 -38.66 51.51 18.73
CA GLY A 166 -38.15 50.17 19.01
C GLY A 166 -37.15 50.08 20.15
N ARG A 167 -37.63 49.82 21.39
CA ARG A 167 -36.77 49.33 22.48
C ARG A 167 -35.91 48.19 21.94
N VAL A 168 -34.60 48.44 21.85
CA VAL A 168 -33.61 47.39 21.56
C VAL A 168 -33.61 46.49 22.77
N VAL A 169 -34.15 45.29 22.63
CA VAL A 169 -34.10 44.27 23.67
C VAL A 169 -33.01 43.29 23.32
N ASP A 170 -32.14 43.05 24.28
CA ASP A 170 -31.14 42.00 24.20
C ASP A 170 -31.87 40.66 24.36
N ARG A 171 -31.83 39.85 23.31
CA ARG A 171 -32.36 38.50 23.32
C ARG A 171 -31.21 37.51 23.19
N THR A 172 -31.10 36.59 24.12
CA THR A 172 -30.15 35.48 24.00
C THR A 172 -30.69 34.48 22.96
N GLU A 173 -29.98 34.34 21.85
CA GLU A 173 -30.27 33.36 20.80
C GLU A 173 -29.19 32.28 20.81
N ARG A 174 -29.60 31.00 20.84
CA ARG A 174 -28.67 29.88 20.72
C ARG A 174 -28.34 29.65 19.25
N ARG A 175 -27.13 30.01 18.84
CA ARG A 175 -26.63 29.76 17.49
C ARG A 175 -25.72 28.55 17.48
N CYS A 176 -26.09 27.56 16.69
CA CYS A 176 -25.32 26.35 16.49
C CYS A 176 -24.65 26.38 15.13
N HIS A 177 -23.34 26.13 15.07
CA HIS A 177 -22.62 25.88 13.83
C HIS A 177 -21.91 24.54 13.87
N THR A 178 -21.70 23.95 12.70
CA THR A 178 -20.98 22.69 12.57
C THR A 178 -19.50 22.98 12.48
N GLU A 179 -18.73 22.43 13.41
CA GLU A 179 -17.27 22.40 13.31
C GLU A 179 -16.82 20.99 12.99
N ASN A 180 -15.80 20.86 12.14
CA ASN A 180 -15.20 19.57 11.86
C ASN A 180 -14.10 19.30 12.88
N SER A 181 -14.15 18.14 13.53
CA SER A 181 -13.05 17.63 14.36
C SER A 181 -12.36 16.50 13.62
N THR A 182 -11.05 16.60 13.43
CA THR A 182 -10.23 15.55 12.81
C THR A 182 -9.59 14.71 13.91
N ALA A 183 -9.83 13.40 13.89
CA ALA A 183 -9.13 12.44 14.73
C ALA A 183 -8.17 11.62 13.85
N GLU A 184 -6.91 11.49 14.28
CA GLU A 184 -5.91 10.66 13.61
C GLU A 184 -5.66 9.38 14.42
N SER A 185 -5.60 8.24 13.73
CA SER A 185 -5.22 6.96 14.31
C SER A 185 -4.10 6.34 13.49
N SER A 186 -3.05 5.87 14.14
CA SER A 186 -1.91 5.19 13.50
C SER A 186 -1.84 3.74 13.94
N ARG A 187 -1.75 2.81 12.99
CA ARG A 187 -1.60 1.38 13.25
C ARG A 187 -0.45 0.80 12.43
N ILE A 188 0.21 -0.22 12.98
CA ILE A 188 1.24 -0.97 12.25
C ILE A 188 0.53 -1.90 11.27
N THR A 189 0.85 -1.78 9.98
CA THR A 189 0.29 -2.60 8.90
C THR A 189 1.23 -3.68 8.40
N GLY A 190 2.52 -3.58 8.74
CA GLY A 190 3.52 -4.58 8.39
C GLY A 190 4.91 -4.17 8.86
N TYR A 191 5.93 -4.82 8.32
CA TYR A 191 7.32 -4.56 8.62
C TYR A 191 8.16 -4.58 7.34
N THR A 192 9.11 -3.67 7.23
CA THR A 192 10.24 -3.80 6.31
C THR A 192 11.35 -4.54 7.05
N VAL A 193 11.77 -5.67 6.50
CA VAL A 193 12.75 -6.57 7.10
C VAL A 193 14.02 -6.51 6.27
N THR A 194 15.13 -6.18 6.90
CA THR A 194 16.46 -6.29 6.29
C THR A 194 17.04 -7.62 6.69
N TYR A 195 17.48 -8.40 5.70
CA TYR A 195 18.00 -9.75 5.90
C TYR A 195 19.38 -9.91 5.26
N ARG A 196 20.13 -10.91 5.74
CA ARG A 196 21.42 -11.35 5.22
C ARG A 196 21.31 -12.82 4.79
N ASN A 197 21.74 -13.09 3.56
CA ASN A 197 21.84 -14.43 3.00
C ASN A 197 23.13 -15.12 3.44
N ASP A 198 23.22 -16.44 3.25
CA ASP A 198 24.40 -17.24 3.59
C ASP A 198 25.65 -16.85 2.77
N ASP A 199 25.47 -16.27 1.57
CA ASP A 199 26.55 -15.72 0.74
C ASP A 199 27.04 -14.32 1.23
N GLY A 200 26.46 -13.81 2.31
CA GLY A 200 26.76 -12.50 2.89
C GLY A 200 26.02 -11.33 2.24
N SER A 201 25.32 -11.53 1.13
CA SER A 201 24.52 -10.48 0.49
C SER A 201 23.34 -10.08 1.37
N THR A 202 22.95 -8.81 1.30
CA THR A 202 21.82 -8.27 2.07
C THR A 202 20.67 -7.88 1.16
N GLY A 203 19.44 -8.08 1.63
CA GLY A 203 18.23 -7.65 0.94
C GLY A 203 17.18 -7.11 1.90
N THR A 204 16.08 -6.62 1.33
CA THR A 204 14.93 -6.13 2.09
C THR A 204 13.65 -6.76 1.57
N MET A 205 12.72 -7.10 2.46
CA MET A 205 11.38 -7.56 2.08
C MET A 205 10.31 -7.02 3.02
N ARG A 206 9.05 -7.04 2.58
CA ARG A 206 7.91 -6.66 3.42
C ARG A 206 7.25 -7.90 4.02
N THR A 207 6.81 -7.79 5.26
CA THR A 207 6.07 -8.83 5.97
C THR A 207 4.85 -8.24 6.66
N ASP A 208 3.79 -9.04 6.80
CA ASP A 208 2.58 -8.61 7.51
C ASP A 208 2.75 -8.68 9.04
N SER A 209 3.66 -9.54 9.50
CA SER A 209 3.93 -9.80 10.92
C SER A 209 5.41 -9.61 11.23
N LYS A 210 5.71 -9.32 12.51
CA LYS A 210 7.10 -9.11 12.95
C LYS A 210 7.88 -10.42 12.78
N PRO A 211 8.98 -10.44 12.01
CA PRO A 211 9.77 -11.65 11.83
C PRO A 211 10.53 -12.02 13.11
N GLY A 212 10.96 -13.28 13.17
CA GLY A 212 11.94 -13.76 14.17
C GLY A 212 13.37 -13.46 13.76
N SER A 213 14.32 -14.28 14.22
CA SER A 213 15.74 -14.21 13.84
C SER A 213 16.04 -14.69 12.42
N ARG A 214 15.11 -15.43 11.80
CA ARG A 214 15.22 -15.90 10.41
C ARG A 214 13.91 -15.67 9.67
N ILE A 215 14.01 -15.51 8.36
CA ILE A 215 12.87 -15.30 7.47
C ILE A 215 12.94 -16.27 6.29
N ALA A 216 11.78 -16.77 5.87
CA ALA A 216 11.67 -17.55 4.64
C ALA A 216 11.63 -16.60 3.44
N LEU A 217 12.55 -16.78 2.49
CA LEU A 217 12.61 -15.99 1.27
C LEU A 217 11.74 -16.57 0.15
N GLY A 218 11.26 -17.80 0.33
CA GLY A 218 10.48 -18.54 -0.65
C GLY A 218 10.98 -19.96 -0.82
N ARG A 219 10.59 -20.59 -1.93
CA ARG A 219 11.00 -21.95 -2.29
C ARG A 219 11.90 -21.95 -3.51
N ASP A 220 13.08 -22.53 -3.37
CA ASP A 220 14.05 -22.69 -4.45
C ASP A 220 14.13 -24.15 -4.89
N ASP A 221 14.51 -24.38 -6.15
CA ASP A 221 14.77 -25.71 -6.68
C ASP A 221 16.19 -26.14 -6.27
N VAL A 222 16.26 -27.12 -5.37
CA VAL A 222 17.51 -27.73 -4.93
C VAL A 222 17.72 -29.00 -5.72
N VAL A 223 18.88 -29.14 -6.38
CA VAL A 223 19.26 -30.37 -7.07
C VAL A 223 19.50 -31.46 -6.03
N LYS A 224 18.75 -32.56 -6.15
CA LYS A 224 18.86 -33.73 -5.28
C LYS A 224 19.53 -34.93 -5.95
N GLY A 225 19.78 -34.83 -7.25
CA GLY A 225 20.46 -35.85 -8.03
C GLY A 225 20.33 -35.57 -9.52
N TYR A 226 20.71 -36.56 -10.32
CA TYR A 226 20.73 -36.50 -11.76
C TYR A 226 20.14 -37.78 -12.35
N GLU A 227 19.24 -37.62 -13.30
CA GLU A 227 18.82 -38.70 -14.19
C GLU A 227 19.76 -38.68 -15.40
N VAL A 228 20.56 -39.73 -15.53
CA VAL A 228 21.60 -39.84 -16.55
C VAL A 228 21.19 -40.88 -17.57
N THR A 229 21.00 -40.45 -18.81
CA THR A 229 20.82 -41.34 -19.95
C THR A 229 22.20 -41.68 -20.52
N TYR A 230 22.54 -42.96 -20.56
CA TYR A 230 23.79 -43.48 -21.07
C TYR A 230 23.54 -44.52 -22.16
N ARG A 231 24.49 -44.66 -23.08
CA ARG A 231 24.48 -45.66 -24.14
C ARG A 231 25.58 -46.68 -23.90
N TYR A 232 25.19 -47.94 -23.81
CA TYR A 232 26.09 -49.07 -23.64
C TYR A 232 25.60 -50.23 -24.50
N ASP A 233 26.51 -50.82 -25.26
CA ASP A 233 26.22 -51.91 -26.21
C ASP A 233 25.10 -51.56 -27.22
N GLY A 234 25.13 -50.32 -27.73
CA GLY A 234 24.15 -49.80 -28.68
C GLY A 234 22.77 -49.47 -28.10
N GLN A 235 22.52 -49.73 -26.82
CA GLN A 235 21.25 -49.45 -26.15
C GLN A 235 21.35 -48.24 -25.22
N GLU A 236 20.34 -47.37 -25.23
CA GLU A 236 20.21 -46.29 -24.25
C GLU A 236 19.49 -46.79 -22.99
N LYS A 237 20.02 -46.43 -21.83
CA LYS A 237 19.49 -46.75 -20.51
C LYS A 237 19.58 -45.52 -19.61
N THR A 238 18.74 -45.47 -18.58
CA THR A 238 18.75 -44.38 -17.59
C THR A 238 19.17 -44.88 -16.23
N VAL A 239 19.88 -44.04 -15.49
CA VAL A 239 20.26 -44.29 -14.09
C VAL A 239 20.09 -43.02 -13.27
N ARG A 240 19.79 -43.17 -11.98
CA ARG A 240 19.83 -42.06 -11.03
C ARG A 240 21.18 -42.03 -10.33
N MET A 241 21.80 -40.85 -10.30
CA MET A 241 23.07 -40.58 -9.64
C MET A 241 22.88 -39.43 -8.65
N ASP A 242 23.56 -39.48 -7.52
CA ASP A 242 23.51 -38.41 -6.50
C ASP A 242 24.28 -37.17 -6.98
N ASP A 243 25.44 -37.39 -7.61
CA ASP A 243 26.30 -36.35 -8.15
C ASP A 243 26.25 -36.30 -9.68
N ARG A 244 26.61 -35.13 -10.23
CA ARG A 244 26.75 -34.97 -11.68
C ARG A 244 27.91 -35.85 -12.15
N PRO A 245 27.75 -36.64 -13.22
CA PRO A 245 28.87 -37.40 -13.77
C PRO A 245 30.02 -36.47 -14.16
N ASN A 246 31.23 -36.80 -13.69
CA ASN A 246 32.44 -35.99 -13.89
C ASN A 246 33.03 -36.12 -15.30
N SER A 247 32.54 -37.07 -16.10
CA SER A 247 32.98 -37.36 -17.46
C SER A 247 31.76 -37.69 -18.33
N ASP A 248 31.95 -37.57 -19.64
CA ASP A 248 31.07 -38.07 -20.69
C ASP A 248 31.07 -39.60 -20.82
N ARG A 249 31.83 -40.31 -19.98
CA ARG A 249 31.86 -41.78 -19.93
C ARG A 249 31.70 -42.30 -18.51
N LEU A 250 30.92 -43.37 -18.37
CA LEU A 250 30.69 -44.04 -17.10
C LEU A 250 31.31 -45.43 -17.10
N PRO A 251 32.10 -45.80 -16.07
CA PRO A 251 32.70 -47.11 -15.98
C PRO A 251 31.63 -48.19 -15.79
N VAL A 252 31.76 -49.28 -16.53
CA VAL A 252 30.92 -50.47 -16.45
C VAL A 252 31.82 -51.63 -16.05
N LEU A 253 31.47 -52.31 -14.95
CA LEU A 253 32.15 -53.50 -14.47
C LEU A 253 31.15 -54.66 -14.46
N ASP A 254 31.50 -55.75 -15.14
CA ASP A 254 30.65 -56.94 -15.29
C ASP A 254 29.23 -56.61 -15.79
N GLY A 255 29.14 -55.69 -16.77
CA GLY A 255 27.87 -55.25 -17.37
C GLY A 255 27.01 -54.35 -16.47
N ARG A 256 27.48 -53.99 -15.27
CA ARG A 256 26.80 -53.07 -14.34
C ARG A 256 27.53 -51.74 -14.29
N LEU A 257 26.75 -50.67 -14.35
CA LEU A 257 27.25 -49.31 -14.24
C LEU A 257 27.78 -49.08 -12.82
N VAL A 258 29.01 -48.57 -12.70
CA VAL A 258 29.58 -48.17 -11.42
C VAL A 258 29.20 -46.71 -11.19
N THR A 259 28.16 -46.50 -10.39
CA THR A 259 27.61 -45.15 -10.10
C THR A 259 28.22 -44.52 -8.84
N GLN A 260 28.91 -45.30 -8.03
CA GLN A 260 29.58 -44.81 -6.84
C GLN A 260 31.02 -44.44 -7.20
N THR A 261 31.31 -43.14 -7.19
CA THR A 261 32.66 -42.71 -6.82
C THR A 261 32.78 -43.08 -5.35
N ALA A 262 33.50 -44.16 -5.03
CA ALA A 262 33.88 -44.41 -3.65
C ALA A 262 34.72 -43.20 -3.21
N SER A 263 34.11 -42.26 -2.51
CA SER A 263 34.81 -41.16 -1.88
C SER A 263 35.77 -41.78 -0.88
N ALA A 264 37.04 -41.92 -1.27
CA ALA A 264 38.13 -42.28 -0.40
C ALA A 264 38.40 -41.10 0.55
N SER A 265 37.51 -40.88 1.51
CA SER A 265 37.60 -39.81 2.50
C SER A 265 36.91 -40.24 3.78
N ASP A 266 37.20 -41.45 4.27
CA ASP A 266 36.84 -41.90 5.64
C ASP A 266 37.75 -43.06 6.09
N VAL A 267 39.08 -42.87 6.01
CA VAL A 267 40.05 -43.72 6.74
C VAL A 267 41.23 -42.88 7.26
N VAL A 268 40.98 -41.74 7.93
CA VAL A 268 41.98 -41.13 8.82
C VAL A 268 41.27 -40.40 9.97
N SER A 269 40.66 -41.16 10.90
CA SER A 269 40.44 -40.66 12.26
C SER A 269 40.23 -41.82 13.24
N GLN A 270 41.26 -42.67 13.36
CA GLN A 270 41.47 -43.49 14.55
C GLN A 270 42.98 -43.60 14.78
N ARG A 271 43.57 -42.56 15.37
CA ARG A 271 44.71 -42.66 16.28
C ARG A 271 44.68 -41.49 17.26
#